data_AF-A0AAV1ZGT1-F1
#
_entry.id   AF-A0AAV1ZGT1-F1
#
_cell.length_a   1.000
_cell.length_b   1.000
_cell.length_c   1.000
_cell.angle_alpha   90.00
_cell.angle_beta   90.00
_cell.angle_gamma   90.00
#
_symmetry.space_group_name_H-M   'P 1'
#
loop_
_entity.id
_entity.type
_entity.pdbx_description
1 polymer ?
#
loop_
_entity_poly.entity_id
_entity_poly.type
_entity_poly.pdbx_seq_one_letter_code
_entity_poly.pdbx_strand_id
1 'polypeptide(L)'
;MDSFCDIILEKIEHRLIQLDCPTDIVRFSFIVQNSILPLDLAWQDSRNSFGEDALYGFSSFSVLDGCVQYPKFLINTEEKCRKILSTTRSFLYRLHLDLPKMRECGLKDGPEPANMLGCISRHIGKIIVDPNFHFTVLSCLVKEAVRRSDEKLKLIKWLVTFNALPEDVYLNPDHVNYFVKYLYPEVTDSAFIMSFLKKFNFNLWMVRSERSEYLEYFLFHLRQNGCTDKGNNACPYELIEMCIHWQSFLKMGSILKYQDAPRVPQRNIVWSMYTCSFDREGPIRNLLAEAEKRMSPRRFYFLVQIIYIFFERPTASAAECIRLLWRSLPDAFFSFEEIEIALKAGLSSETIQDVYNFYSRAVGAYHALVEPRSLKNLCRPAVRRMLWDSGCWIPDVIKLTGVPRGLESFLNLED
;
A
#
# COMPACT_ATOMS: atom_id res chain seq x y z
N MET A 1 -22.29 -0.86 -29.16
CA MET A 1 -22.71 0.48 -29.60
C MET A 1 -22.23 1.59 -28.67
N ASP A 2 -21.55 1.28 -27.56
CA ASP A 2 -21.07 2.28 -26.57
C ASP A 2 -19.83 3.08 -26.98
N SER A 3 -19.32 2.88 -28.20
CA SER A 3 -18.03 3.42 -28.66
C SER A 3 -18.11 4.87 -29.19
N PHE A 4 -19.28 5.50 -29.25
CA PHE A 4 -19.44 6.83 -29.85
C PHE A 4 -20.11 7.86 -28.93
N CYS A 5 -20.47 7.49 -27.70
CA CYS A 5 -21.24 8.36 -26.79
C CYS A 5 -20.49 9.64 -26.41
N ASP A 6 -19.16 9.62 -26.31
CA ASP A 6 -18.35 10.80 -25.92
C ASP A 6 -18.43 11.96 -26.92
N ILE A 7 -18.79 11.70 -28.18
CA ILE A 7 -18.93 12.75 -29.22
C ILE A 7 -20.20 13.58 -28.97
N ILE A 8 -21.20 13.01 -28.28
CA ILE A 8 -22.54 13.59 -28.09
C ILE A 8 -22.69 14.26 -26.70
N LEU A 9 -21.75 14.05 -25.77
CA LEU A 9 -21.80 14.67 -24.44
C LEU A 9 -21.59 16.19 -24.51
N GLU A 10 -22.38 16.93 -23.72
CA GLU A 10 -22.26 18.39 -23.55
C GLU A 10 -20.92 18.80 -22.92
N LYS A 11 -20.28 17.90 -22.16
CA LYS A 11 -19.00 18.12 -21.49
C LYS A 11 -18.01 17.03 -21.89
N ILE A 12 -16.86 17.44 -22.43
CA ILE A 12 -15.77 16.53 -22.78
C ILE A 12 -14.95 16.26 -21.52
N GLU A 13 -14.86 15.00 -21.15
CA GLU A 13 -13.89 14.58 -20.15
C GLU A 13 -12.53 14.40 -20.82
N HIS A 14 -11.47 14.80 -20.14
CA HIS A 14 -10.11 14.63 -20.62
C HIS A 14 -9.37 13.63 -19.73
N ARG A 15 -8.52 12.80 -20.33
CA ARG A 15 -7.56 11.97 -19.61
C ARG A 15 -6.19 12.60 -19.56
N LEU A 16 -5.49 12.31 -18.47
CA LEU A 16 -4.07 12.60 -18.29
C LEU A 16 -3.23 11.43 -18.81
N ILE A 17 -2.13 11.72 -19.51
CA ILE A 17 -1.11 10.73 -19.84
C ILE A 17 0.12 11.03 -19.02
N GLN A 18 0.51 10.07 -18.19
CA GLN A 18 1.68 10.15 -17.32
C GLN A 18 2.77 9.24 -17.91
N LEU A 19 3.92 9.84 -18.21
CA LEU A 19 5.08 9.14 -18.76
C LEU A 19 6.03 8.78 -17.62
N ASP A 20 6.26 7.48 -17.42
CA ASP A 20 7.09 6.90 -16.36
C ASP A 20 8.32 6.14 -16.92
N CYS A 21 8.32 5.85 -18.22
CA CYS A 21 9.43 5.21 -18.92
C CYS A 21 10.37 6.25 -19.56
N PRO A 22 11.72 6.11 -19.41
CA PRO A 22 12.68 7.02 -20.04
C PRO A 22 12.54 7.08 -21.58
N THR A 23 12.16 5.97 -22.21
CA THR A 23 11.96 5.89 -23.66
C THR A 23 10.86 6.85 -24.12
N ASP A 24 9.75 6.85 -23.39
CA ASP A 24 8.59 7.65 -23.75
C ASP A 24 8.85 9.12 -23.45
N ILE A 25 9.50 9.43 -22.32
CA ILE A 25 9.91 10.80 -22.00
C ILE A 25 10.80 11.40 -23.09
N VAL A 26 11.76 10.62 -23.62
CA VAL A 26 12.61 11.06 -24.74
C VAL A 26 11.81 11.20 -26.03
N ARG A 27 10.92 10.25 -26.34
CA ARG A 27 10.08 10.32 -27.54
C ARG A 27 9.12 11.51 -27.53
N PHE A 28 8.58 11.85 -26.37
CA PHE A 28 7.64 12.95 -26.17
C PHE A 28 8.34 14.24 -25.69
N SER A 29 9.67 14.35 -25.83
CA SER A 29 10.48 15.48 -25.36
C SER A 29 10.01 16.84 -25.90
N PHE A 30 9.38 16.86 -27.08
CA PHE A 30 8.75 18.04 -27.65
C PHE A 30 7.70 18.65 -26.69
N ILE A 31 6.89 17.81 -26.05
CA ILE A 31 5.87 18.24 -25.09
C ILE A 31 6.45 18.43 -23.71
N VAL A 32 7.19 17.44 -23.20
CA VAL A 32 7.57 17.41 -21.78
C VAL A 32 8.88 18.14 -21.46
N GLN A 33 9.74 18.38 -22.45
CA GLN A 33 11.06 19.01 -22.27
C GLN A 33 11.27 20.25 -23.15
N ASN A 34 10.27 20.66 -23.95
CA ASN A 34 10.39 21.71 -24.96
C ASN A 34 11.54 21.50 -25.95
N SER A 35 11.95 20.24 -26.17
CA SER A 35 13.03 19.90 -27.09
C SER A 35 12.45 19.35 -28.40
N ILE A 36 12.73 20.05 -29.50
CA ILE A 36 12.40 19.62 -30.87
C ILE A 36 13.36 18.55 -31.40
N LEU A 37 14.51 18.38 -30.75
CA LEU A 37 15.45 17.31 -31.04
C LEU A 37 15.06 16.12 -30.17
N PRO A 38 14.62 14.99 -30.77
CA PRO A 38 14.64 13.74 -30.03
C PRO A 38 16.11 13.53 -29.70
N LEU A 39 16.45 13.30 -28.42
CA LEU A 39 17.80 12.84 -28.12
C LEU A 39 18.03 11.61 -29.00
N ASP A 40 18.96 11.72 -29.95
CA ASP A 40 19.35 10.61 -30.79
C ASP A 40 20.14 9.63 -29.93
N LEU A 41 19.39 8.83 -29.17
CA LEU A 41 19.94 7.73 -28.39
C LEU A 41 20.19 6.59 -29.38
N ALA A 42 21.16 6.76 -30.27
CA ALA A 42 21.84 5.65 -30.97
C ALA A 42 22.39 4.59 -29.98
N TRP A 43 22.32 4.88 -28.68
CA TRP A 43 22.55 3.98 -27.55
C TRP A 43 21.35 3.08 -27.19
N GLN A 44 20.23 3.11 -27.93
CA GLN A 44 19.15 2.13 -27.76
C GLN A 44 19.62 0.70 -28.09
N ASP A 45 20.58 0.52 -29.01
CA ASP A 45 21.18 -0.79 -29.28
C ASP A 45 22.10 -1.27 -28.14
N SER A 46 22.55 -0.36 -27.27
CA SER A 46 23.29 -0.71 -26.03
C SER A 46 22.38 -1.09 -24.85
N ARG A 47 21.05 -0.90 -24.96
CA ARG A 47 20.12 -1.30 -23.88
C ARG A 47 20.00 -2.81 -23.71
N ASN A 48 20.39 -3.60 -24.71
CA ASN A 48 20.53 -5.04 -24.54
C ASN A 48 21.78 -5.42 -23.70
N SER A 49 22.66 -4.46 -23.39
CA SER A 49 23.90 -4.70 -22.62
C SER A 49 23.85 -4.16 -21.18
N PHE A 50 22.90 -3.30 -20.85
CA PHE A 50 22.52 -3.05 -19.46
C PHE A 50 21.51 -4.13 -19.08
N GLY A 51 22.02 -5.20 -18.46
CA GLY A 51 21.26 -6.40 -18.12
C GLY A 51 19.89 -6.10 -17.52
N GLU A 52 18.96 -7.03 -17.73
CA GLU A 52 17.60 -7.03 -17.19
C GLU A 52 17.55 -6.75 -15.67
N ASP A 53 18.67 -6.90 -14.98
CA ASP A 53 18.87 -6.57 -13.56
C ASP A 53 19.05 -5.06 -13.23
N ALA A 54 19.12 -4.14 -14.20
CA ALA A 54 19.52 -2.74 -13.97
C ALA A 54 18.39 -1.70 -13.99
N LEU A 55 17.16 -2.06 -14.37
CA LEU A 55 16.01 -1.13 -14.46
C LEU A 55 14.96 -1.36 -13.37
N TYR A 56 15.38 -1.81 -12.18
CA TYR A 56 14.50 -1.89 -11.00
C TYR A 56 14.10 -0.48 -10.52
N GLY A 57 12.97 -0.01 -11.01
CA GLY A 57 12.33 1.23 -10.57
C GLY A 57 11.56 1.98 -11.66
N PHE A 58 11.83 1.71 -12.93
CA PHE A 58 11.10 2.30 -14.05
C PHE A 58 10.09 1.31 -14.62
N SER A 59 8.95 1.81 -15.05
CA SER A 59 8.06 1.02 -15.90
C SER A 59 8.80 0.69 -17.20
N SER A 60 8.96 -0.61 -17.47
CA SER A 60 9.36 -1.09 -18.79
C SER A 60 8.20 -1.00 -19.79
N PHE A 61 6.97 -0.85 -19.29
CA PHE A 61 5.78 -0.70 -20.11
C PHE A 61 5.78 0.68 -20.75
N SER A 62 6.05 0.71 -22.05
CA SER A 62 5.77 1.89 -22.85
C SER A 62 4.25 2.07 -22.96
N VAL A 63 3.79 3.32 -23.00
CA VAL A 63 2.39 3.63 -23.40
C VAL A 63 2.07 3.07 -24.80
N LEU A 64 3.10 2.66 -25.55
CA LEU A 64 3.03 2.08 -26.88
C LEU A 64 3.12 0.55 -26.93
N ASP A 65 3.32 -0.15 -25.82
CA ASP A 65 3.56 -1.62 -25.82
C ASP A 65 2.34 -2.46 -26.24
N GLY A 66 1.16 -1.85 -26.42
CA GLY A 66 -0.01 -2.48 -27.05
C GLY A 66 -0.35 -1.94 -28.43
N CYS A 67 0.38 -0.95 -28.94
CA CYS A 67 0.02 -0.19 -30.14
C CYS A 67 1.20 -0.10 -31.11
N VAL A 68 1.30 -1.14 -31.95
CA VAL A 68 1.89 -1.07 -33.30
C VAL A 68 3.42 -0.89 -33.33
N GLN A 69 4.07 -1.60 -34.25
CA GLN A 69 5.43 -1.32 -34.70
C GLN A 69 5.49 0.07 -35.36
N TYR A 70 5.43 1.15 -34.58
CA TYR A 70 5.69 2.49 -35.11
C TYR A 70 7.21 2.68 -35.20
N PRO A 71 7.76 2.89 -36.42
CA PRO A 71 9.17 3.17 -36.63
C PRO A 71 9.61 4.41 -35.85
N LYS A 72 10.94 4.60 -35.82
CA LYS A 72 11.77 5.75 -35.39
C LYS A 72 11.28 7.13 -35.92
N PHE A 73 10.01 7.49 -35.73
CA PHE A 73 9.44 8.73 -36.23
C PHE A 73 9.57 9.83 -35.18
N LEU A 74 10.06 10.97 -35.65
CA LEU A 74 10.13 12.21 -34.91
C LEU A 74 8.73 12.68 -34.48
N ILE A 75 8.47 12.66 -33.17
CA ILE A 75 7.28 13.27 -32.55
C ILE A 75 7.62 14.72 -32.21
N ASN A 76 7.16 15.65 -33.04
CA ASN A 76 7.46 17.08 -32.93
C ASN A 76 6.23 17.97 -33.08
N THR A 77 5.04 17.39 -33.03
CA THR A 77 3.77 18.13 -33.03
C THR A 77 2.81 17.47 -32.05
N GLU A 78 1.95 18.27 -31.42
CA GLU A 78 0.90 17.72 -30.55
C GLU A 78 -0.02 16.75 -31.31
N GLU A 79 -0.25 17.03 -32.59
CA GLU A 79 -1.07 16.20 -33.46
C GLU A 79 -0.49 14.79 -33.62
N LYS A 80 0.83 14.68 -33.81
CA LYS A 80 1.49 13.37 -33.82
C LYS A 80 1.35 12.65 -32.48
N CYS A 81 1.43 13.37 -31.35
CA CYS A 81 1.19 12.78 -30.03
C CYS A 81 -0.23 12.20 -29.93
N ARG A 82 -1.26 12.94 -30.37
CA ARG A 82 -2.66 12.48 -30.34
C ARG A 82 -2.89 11.26 -31.22
N LYS A 83 -2.31 11.22 -32.42
CA LYS A 83 -2.39 10.05 -33.33
C LYS A 83 -1.79 8.78 -32.72
N ILE A 84 -0.67 8.92 -32.02
CA ILE A 84 0.06 7.80 -31.42
C ILE A 84 -0.68 7.29 -30.17
N LEU A 85 -1.12 8.21 -29.32
CA LEU A 85 -1.66 7.87 -28.00
C LEU A 85 -3.17 7.56 -28.01
N SER A 86 -3.92 7.98 -29.04
CA SER A 86 -5.38 7.75 -29.14
C SER A 86 -5.74 6.95 -30.40
N THR A 87 -6.11 5.68 -30.20
CA THR A 87 -6.57 4.79 -31.28
C THR A 87 -7.81 5.31 -31.99
N THR A 88 -8.72 5.98 -31.26
CA THR A 88 -9.92 6.63 -31.81
C THR A 88 -9.56 7.77 -32.76
N ARG A 89 -8.47 8.51 -32.49
CA ARG A 89 -8.01 9.60 -33.36
C ARG A 89 -7.47 9.06 -34.69
N SER A 90 -6.71 7.95 -34.65
CA SER A 90 -6.30 7.25 -35.88
C SER A 90 -7.51 6.78 -36.71
N PHE A 91 -8.60 6.37 -36.08
CA PHE A 91 -9.82 5.96 -36.77
C PHE A 91 -10.55 7.15 -37.43
N LEU A 92 -10.71 8.28 -36.71
CA LEU A 92 -11.30 9.49 -37.27
C LEU A 92 -10.56 9.99 -38.51
N TYR A 93 -9.23 9.99 -38.48
CA TYR A 93 -8.44 10.40 -39.65
C TYR A 93 -8.54 9.45 -40.83
N ARG A 94 -8.70 8.13 -40.59
CA ARG A 94 -8.98 7.17 -41.67
C ARG A 94 -10.32 7.44 -42.35
N LEU A 95 -11.26 8.08 -41.64
CA LEU A 95 -12.55 8.50 -42.17
C LEU A 95 -12.55 9.96 -42.66
N HIS A 96 -11.41 10.64 -42.70
CA HIS A 96 -11.30 12.08 -43.02
C HIS A 96 -12.16 12.99 -42.12
N LEU A 97 -12.40 12.56 -40.87
CA LEU A 97 -13.13 13.32 -39.86
C LEU A 97 -12.17 14.03 -38.91
N ASP A 98 -12.59 15.18 -38.41
CA ASP A 98 -11.89 15.93 -37.38
C ASP A 98 -12.82 16.28 -36.20
N LEU A 99 -12.24 16.57 -35.04
CA LEU A 99 -12.99 17.04 -33.89
C LEU A 99 -13.42 18.50 -34.12
N PRO A 100 -14.58 18.93 -33.59
CA PRO A 100 -15.01 20.32 -33.68
C PRO A 100 -13.96 21.27 -33.10
N LYS A 101 -13.77 22.43 -33.76
CA LYS A 101 -12.86 23.49 -33.28
C LYS A 101 -13.22 23.88 -31.84
N MET A 102 -12.20 24.16 -31.03
CA MET A 102 -12.26 24.51 -29.59
C MET A 102 -12.50 23.35 -28.60
N ARG A 103 -12.64 22.11 -29.07
CA ARG A 103 -12.79 20.93 -28.19
C ARG A 103 -11.46 20.29 -27.76
N GLU A 104 -10.35 20.67 -28.39
CA GLU A 104 -9.01 20.20 -28.04
C GLU A 104 -8.26 21.25 -27.21
N CYS A 105 -7.65 20.81 -26.11
CA CYS A 105 -6.72 21.60 -25.32
C CYS A 105 -5.26 21.26 -25.71
N GLY A 106 -4.35 22.21 -25.46
CA GLY A 106 -2.92 21.99 -25.65
C GLY A 106 -2.44 20.86 -24.73
N LEU A 107 -1.58 19.97 -25.24
CA LEU A 107 -1.13 18.80 -24.47
C LEU A 107 -0.16 19.19 -23.35
N LYS A 108 0.45 20.37 -23.46
CA LYS A 108 1.35 20.94 -22.47
C LYS A 108 0.63 21.85 -21.48
N ASP A 109 -0.10 22.84 -21.99
CA ASP A 109 -0.78 23.88 -21.20
C ASP A 109 -2.26 23.55 -20.96
N GLY A 110 -2.61 22.26 -21.05
CA GLY A 110 -3.95 21.74 -20.83
C GLY A 110 -4.41 21.85 -19.37
N PRO A 111 -5.65 21.42 -19.09
CA PRO A 111 -6.28 21.56 -17.78
C PRO A 111 -5.44 20.98 -16.63
N GLU A 112 -5.75 21.39 -15.40
CA GLU A 112 -5.01 20.91 -14.23
C GLU A 112 -5.13 19.38 -14.07
N PRO A 113 -4.02 18.66 -13.81
CA PRO A 113 -4.00 17.19 -13.70
C PRO A 113 -5.00 16.65 -12.67
N ALA A 114 -5.23 17.39 -11.58
CA ALA A 114 -6.15 17.02 -10.51
C ALA A 114 -7.59 16.78 -11.01
N ASN A 115 -7.99 17.44 -12.11
CA ASN A 115 -9.32 17.33 -12.71
C ASN A 115 -9.45 16.14 -13.69
N MET A 116 -8.38 15.38 -13.92
CA MET A 116 -8.29 14.33 -14.95
C MET A 116 -7.86 12.95 -14.42
N LEU A 117 -7.60 12.83 -13.11
CA LEU A 117 -7.19 11.58 -12.47
C LEU A 117 -8.30 10.51 -12.56
N GLY A 118 -7.96 9.32 -13.05
CA GLY A 118 -8.88 8.16 -13.11
C GLY A 118 -9.85 8.14 -14.29
N CYS A 119 -9.79 9.11 -15.22
CA CYS A 119 -10.68 9.16 -16.37
C CYS A 119 -10.18 8.24 -17.51
N ILE A 120 -11.05 7.35 -18.01
CA ILE A 120 -10.80 6.46 -19.16
C ILE A 120 -11.15 7.16 -20.50
N SER A 121 -11.35 8.48 -20.47
CA SER A 121 -11.71 9.25 -21.68
C SER A 121 -10.71 9.04 -22.81
N ARG A 122 -11.22 9.08 -24.04
CA ARG A 122 -10.42 8.99 -25.26
C ARG A 122 -9.71 10.31 -25.61
N HIS A 123 -10.15 11.41 -25.01
CA HIS A 123 -9.61 12.75 -25.24
C HIS A 123 -8.42 13.01 -24.33
N ILE A 124 -7.26 13.24 -24.92
CA ILE A 124 -6.04 13.54 -24.16
C ILE A 124 -6.07 15.01 -23.78
N GLY A 125 -6.05 15.30 -22.49
CA GLY A 125 -6.03 16.66 -21.97
C GLY A 125 -4.62 17.20 -21.74
N LYS A 126 -3.72 16.35 -21.23
CA LYS A 126 -2.37 16.75 -20.87
C LYS A 126 -1.42 15.56 -20.87
N ILE A 127 -0.16 15.80 -21.20
CA ILE A 127 0.93 14.83 -21.07
C ILE A 127 1.90 15.38 -20.02
N ILE A 128 2.18 14.60 -18.98
CA ILE A 128 3.13 14.95 -17.93
C ILE A 128 4.17 13.83 -17.76
N VAL A 129 5.32 14.19 -17.20
CA VAL A 129 6.26 13.22 -16.65
C VAL A 129 5.78 12.83 -15.26
N ASP A 130 5.89 11.54 -14.92
CA ASP A 130 5.64 11.08 -13.56
C ASP A 130 6.47 11.91 -12.56
N PRO A 131 5.85 12.52 -11.52
CA PRO A 131 6.57 13.33 -10.54
C PRO A 131 7.76 12.60 -9.86
N ASN A 132 7.67 11.27 -9.70
CA ASN A 132 8.72 10.43 -9.13
C ASN A 132 9.81 10.05 -10.13
N PHE A 133 9.65 10.29 -11.43
CA PHE A 133 10.61 9.84 -12.45
C PHE A 133 12.02 10.38 -12.17
N HIS A 134 12.16 11.70 -12.06
CA HIS A 134 13.46 12.34 -11.87
C HIS A 134 14.09 11.98 -10.53
N PHE A 135 13.26 11.81 -9.48
CA PHE A 135 13.77 11.38 -8.18
C PHE A 135 14.22 9.91 -8.19
N THR A 136 13.54 9.05 -8.95
CA THR A 136 13.96 7.67 -9.16
C THR A 136 15.31 7.63 -9.87
N VAL A 137 15.50 8.44 -10.92
CA VAL A 137 16.80 8.59 -11.59
C VAL A 137 17.89 9.03 -10.61
N LEU A 138 17.62 10.08 -9.82
CA LEU A 138 18.56 10.57 -8.80
C LEU A 138 18.89 9.47 -7.77
N SER A 139 17.88 8.73 -7.32
CA SER A 139 18.04 7.65 -6.34
C SER A 139 18.88 6.51 -6.89
N CYS A 140 18.74 6.17 -8.18
CA CYS A 140 19.59 5.20 -8.86
C CYS A 140 21.05 5.67 -8.91
N LEU A 141 21.30 6.94 -9.24
CA LEU A 141 22.64 7.52 -9.26
C LEU A 141 23.27 7.53 -7.87
N VAL A 142 22.51 7.91 -6.84
CA VAL A 142 22.97 7.86 -5.44
C VAL A 142 23.24 6.43 -5.00
N LYS A 143 22.37 5.47 -5.35
CA LYS A 143 22.59 4.04 -5.07
C LYS A 143 23.91 3.56 -5.67
N GLU A 144 24.20 3.92 -6.92
CA GLU A 144 25.46 3.54 -7.57
C GLU A 144 26.68 4.25 -6.94
N ALA A 145 26.54 5.51 -6.55
CA ALA A 145 27.58 6.23 -5.83
C ALA A 145 27.85 5.60 -4.44
N VAL A 146 26.81 5.21 -3.71
CA VAL A 146 26.91 4.49 -2.42
C VAL A 146 27.62 3.15 -2.60
N ARG A 147 27.35 2.43 -3.71
CA ARG A 147 28.01 1.15 -4.00
C ARG A 147 29.52 1.30 -4.17
N ARG A 148 29.98 2.39 -4.76
CA ARG A 148 31.40 2.65 -5.09
C ARG A 148 32.15 3.44 -4.02
N SER A 149 31.44 4.06 -3.08
CA SER A 149 32.02 4.98 -2.10
C SER A 149 32.24 4.30 -0.74
N ASP A 150 33.27 4.76 -0.03
CA ASP A 150 33.50 4.44 1.37
C ASP A 150 32.63 5.32 2.30
N GLU A 151 32.18 6.49 1.83
CA GLU A 151 31.33 7.42 2.59
C GLU A 151 29.82 7.16 2.39
N LYS A 152 29.40 5.89 2.50
CA LYS A 152 28.03 5.44 2.19
C LYS A 152 26.95 6.23 2.93
N LEU A 153 27.09 6.38 4.25
CA LEU A 153 26.11 7.05 5.09
C LEU A 153 25.98 8.55 4.75
N LYS A 154 27.07 9.21 4.34
CA LYS A 154 27.07 10.63 3.96
C LYS A 154 26.24 10.86 2.70
N LEU A 155 26.35 9.96 1.71
CA LEU A 155 25.55 10.02 0.49
C LEU A 155 24.06 9.76 0.76
N ILE A 156 23.75 8.80 1.64
CA ILE A 156 22.36 8.54 2.06
C ILE A 156 21.80 9.76 2.80
N LYS A 157 22.57 10.35 3.73
CA LYS A 157 22.18 11.58 4.43
C LYS A 157 21.90 12.71 3.46
N TRP A 158 22.77 12.91 2.46
CA TRP A 158 22.57 13.93 1.42
C TRP A 158 21.23 13.74 0.69
N LEU A 159 20.91 12.51 0.26
CA LEU A 159 19.64 12.19 -0.40
C LEU A 159 18.43 12.49 0.49
N VAL A 160 18.51 12.16 1.79
CA VAL A 160 17.45 12.44 2.76
C VAL A 160 17.26 13.94 2.99
N THR A 161 18.33 14.72 2.96
CA THR A 161 18.25 16.18 3.10
C THR A 161 17.92 16.92 1.80
N PHE A 162 17.83 16.21 0.67
CA PHE A 162 17.56 16.81 -0.62
C PHE A 162 16.10 17.26 -0.70
N ASN A 163 15.88 18.58 -0.62
CA ASN A 163 14.56 19.22 -0.53
C ASN A 163 14.15 19.98 -1.80
N ALA A 164 14.85 19.79 -2.91
CA ALA A 164 14.49 20.42 -4.18
C ALA A 164 13.28 19.77 -4.88
N LEU A 165 12.62 18.82 -4.22
CA LEU A 165 11.53 18.02 -4.79
C LEU A 165 10.21 18.32 -4.07
N PRO A 166 9.08 18.22 -4.80
CA PRO A 166 7.75 18.24 -4.21
C PRO A 166 7.57 17.24 -3.06
N GLU A 167 6.66 17.53 -2.13
CA GLU A 167 6.41 16.70 -0.94
C GLU A 167 5.81 15.32 -1.27
N ASP A 168 5.25 15.15 -2.46
CA ASP A 168 4.60 13.92 -2.94
C ASP A 168 5.54 12.95 -3.67
N VAL A 169 6.85 13.21 -3.62
CA VAL A 169 7.87 12.40 -4.28
C VAL A 169 8.56 11.45 -3.31
N TYR A 170 8.55 10.15 -3.65
CA TYR A 170 8.93 9.06 -2.76
C TYR A 170 9.98 8.12 -3.37
N LEU A 171 10.83 7.56 -2.51
CA LEU A 171 11.76 6.49 -2.86
C LEU A 171 10.96 5.22 -3.15
N ASN A 172 11.32 4.54 -4.23
CA ASN A 172 10.82 3.20 -4.50
C ASN A 172 11.26 2.22 -3.39
N PRO A 173 10.40 1.27 -2.95
CA PRO A 173 10.74 0.21 -2.00
C PRO A 173 12.10 -0.47 -2.20
N ASP A 174 12.57 -0.68 -3.43
CA ASP A 174 13.87 -1.32 -3.70
C ASP A 174 15.05 -0.43 -3.28
N HIS A 175 14.93 0.88 -3.50
CA HIS A 175 15.91 1.87 -3.01
C HIS A 175 15.91 1.90 -1.48
N VAL A 176 14.74 1.87 -0.85
CA VAL A 176 14.60 1.82 0.61
C VAL A 176 15.29 0.57 1.16
N ASN A 177 15.01 -0.61 0.59
CA ASN A 177 15.62 -1.88 0.98
C ASN A 177 17.14 -1.90 0.77
N TYR A 178 17.65 -1.19 -0.23
CA TYR A 178 19.08 -1.04 -0.43
C TYR A 178 19.70 -0.12 0.62
N PHE A 179 19.14 1.05 0.85
CA PHE A 179 19.70 2.03 1.78
C PHE A 179 19.59 1.59 3.25
N VAL A 180 18.49 0.95 3.64
CA VAL A 180 18.29 0.50 5.03
C VAL A 180 19.35 -0.50 5.48
N LYS A 181 19.99 -1.25 4.56
CA LYS A 181 21.13 -2.14 4.88
C LYS A 181 22.33 -1.42 5.49
N TYR A 182 22.45 -0.11 5.27
CA TYR A 182 23.51 0.72 5.83
C TYR A 182 23.03 1.60 6.98
N LEU A 183 21.74 1.54 7.29
CA LEU A 183 21.14 2.24 8.43
C LEU A 183 20.98 1.28 9.61
N TYR A 184 20.46 0.09 9.32
CA TYR A 184 20.21 -0.95 10.30
C TYR A 184 21.45 -1.83 10.52
N PRO A 185 21.82 -2.14 11.77
CA PRO A 185 21.30 -1.59 13.04
C PRO A 185 22.10 -0.38 13.57
N GLU A 186 23.15 0.07 12.87
CA GLU A 186 24.18 0.95 13.42
C GLU A 186 23.73 2.40 13.65
N VAL A 187 22.71 2.87 12.95
CA VAL A 187 22.27 4.26 13.01
C VAL A 187 21.18 4.44 14.07
N THR A 188 21.55 4.97 15.24
CA THR A 188 20.59 5.16 16.34
C THR A 188 19.96 6.55 16.39
N ASP A 189 20.34 7.46 15.47
CA ASP A 189 19.80 8.81 15.40
C ASP A 189 18.35 8.82 14.89
N SER A 190 17.42 8.78 15.84
CA SER A 190 15.98 8.82 15.60
C SER A 190 15.53 9.99 14.73
N ALA A 191 16.14 11.18 14.83
CA ALA A 191 15.72 12.31 14.01
C ALA A 191 16.05 12.09 12.53
N PHE A 192 17.23 11.56 12.25
CA PHE A 192 17.63 11.20 10.90
C PHE A 192 16.77 10.06 10.32
N ILE A 193 16.47 9.02 11.10
CA ILE A 193 15.59 7.93 10.65
C ILE A 193 14.17 8.44 10.36
N MET A 194 13.65 9.36 11.17
CA MET A 194 12.37 10.00 10.87
C MET A 194 12.41 10.81 9.56
N SER A 195 13.49 11.53 9.28
CA SER A 195 13.67 12.21 7.99
C SER A 195 13.75 11.22 6.82
N PHE A 196 14.39 10.07 7.01
CA PHE A 196 14.43 9.01 6.00
C PHE A 196 13.04 8.40 5.76
N LEU A 197 12.25 8.14 6.82
CA LEU A 197 10.87 7.65 6.73
C LEU A 197 9.97 8.60 5.93
N LYS A 198 10.21 9.91 5.99
CA LYS A 198 9.46 10.89 5.18
C LYS A 198 9.74 10.80 3.68
N LYS A 199 10.84 10.16 3.27
CA LYS A 199 11.23 10.05 1.86
C LYS A 199 10.59 8.86 1.15
N PHE A 200 9.77 8.05 1.80
CA PHE A 200 9.05 6.97 1.12
C PHE A 200 7.68 6.73 1.74
N ASN A 201 6.80 6.08 0.98
CA ASN A 201 5.52 5.63 1.50
C ASN A 201 5.75 4.40 2.38
N PHE A 202 5.77 4.59 3.71
CA PHE A 202 6.06 3.54 4.67
C PHE A 202 5.09 2.37 4.56
N ASN A 203 3.82 2.66 4.29
CA ASN A 203 2.76 1.66 4.16
C ASN A 203 2.98 0.77 2.93
N LEU A 204 3.28 1.37 1.77
CA LEU A 204 3.59 0.64 0.54
C LEU A 204 4.89 -0.17 0.68
N TRP A 205 5.92 0.42 1.30
CA TRP A 205 7.17 -0.28 1.58
C TRP A 205 6.95 -1.47 2.52
N MET A 206 6.18 -1.29 3.59
CA MET A 206 5.89 -2.34 4.55
C MET A 206 5.28 -3.54 3.86
N VAL A 207 4.31 -3.36 2.96
CA VAL A 207 3.67 -4.45 2.21
C VAL A 207 4.68 -5.24 1.37
N ARG A 208 5.61 -4.55 0.72
CA ARG A 208 6.60 -5.16 -0.19
C ARG A 208 7.87 -5.66 0.49
N SER A 209 8.16 -5.20 1.70
CA SER A 209 9.36 -5.60 2.43
C SER A 209 9.25 -7.06 2.88
N GLU A 210 10.30 -7.84 2.68
CA GLU A 210 10.38 -9.23 3.15
C GLU A 210 11.00 -9.34 4.55
N ARG A 211 11.80 -8.36 4.96
CA ARG A 211 12.60 -8.42 6.20
C ARG A 211 11.87 -7.77 7.37
N SER A 212 11.43 -8.59 8.32
CA SER A 212 10.76 -8.15 9.54
C SER A 212 11.69 -7.33 10.45
N GLU A 213 13.00 -7.54 10.39
CA GLU A 213 13.95 -6.81 11.25
C GLU A 213 13.99 -5.32 10.93
N TYR A 214 13.90 -4.97 9.64
CA TYR A 214 13.84 -3.57 9.19
C TYR A 214 12.53 -2.92 9.58
N LEU A 215 11.44 -3.69 9.55
CA LEU A 215 10.15 -3.21 10.02
C LEU A 215 10.20 -2.89 11.52
N GLU A 216 10.72 -3.81 12.34
CA GLU A 216 10.86 -3.58 13.78
C GLU A 216 11.75 -2.39 14.09
N TYR A 217 12.85 -2.22 13.35
CA TYR A 217 13.72 -1.07 13.46
C TYR A 217 12.98 0.26 13.20
N PHE A 218 12.21 0.37 12.12
CA PHE A 218 11.45 1.58 11.86
C PHE A 218 10.32 1.81 12.87
N LEU A 219 9.61 0.75 13.28
CA LEU A 219 8.55 0.84 14.30
C LEU A 219 9.11 1.31 15.66
N PHE A 220 10.32 0.89 16.02
CA PHE A 220 11.03 1.38 17.19
C PHE A 220 11.25 2.89 17.14
N HIS A 221 11.81 3.40 16.03
CA HIS A 221 12.05 4.84 15.88
C HIS A 221 10.76 5.66 15.80
N LEU A 222 9.71 5.14 15.17
CA LEU A 222 8.38 5.77 15.15
C LEU A 222 7.82 5.92 16.57
N ARG A 223 7.90 4.85 17.37
CA ARG A 223 7.44 4.85 18.77
C ARG A 223 8.24 5.82 19.63
N GLN A 224 9.57 5.88 19.49
CA GLN A 224 10.40 6.81 20.26
C GLN A 224 10.05 8.28 20.04
N ASN A 225 9.63 8.64 18.82
CA ASN A 225 9.28 10.02 18.48
C ASN A 225 7.82 10.36 18.81
N GLY A 226 7.08 9.47 19.49
CA GLY A 226 5.66 9.67 19.79
C GLY A 226 4.78 9.72 18.54
N CYS A 227 5.30 9.33 17.38
CA CYS A 227 4.54 9.25 16.13
C CYS A 227 3.67 7.99 16.15
N THR A 228 2.49 8.09 16.76
CA THR A 228 1.41 7.14 16.52
C THR A 228 0.80 7.42 15.15
N ASP A 229 1.32 6.75 14.11
CA ASP A 229 0.71 6.48 12.79
C ASP A 229 0.22 7.64 11.89
N LYS A 230 0.34 8.91 12.29
CA LYS A 230 -0.24 10.03 11.50
C LYS A 230 0.74 10.83 10.65
N GLY A 231 2.04 10.54 10.73
CA GLY A 231 3.05 11.25 9.96
C GLY A 231 3.31 10.58 8.62
N ASN A 232 2.74 11.14 7.54
CA ASN A 232 3.13 10.98 6.12
C ASN A 232 2.44 9.95 5.20
N ASN A 233 1.41 9.20 5.60
CA ASN A 233 0.75 8.30 4.64
C ASN A 233 -0.65 8.77 4.21
N ALA A 234 -0.85 8.82 2.89
CA ALA A 234 -2.14 9.01 2.21
C ALA A 234 -3.18 7.90 2.48
N CYS A 235 -2.89 6.99 3.41
CA CYS A 235 -3.66 5.77 3.64
C CYS A 235 -4.34 5.87 5.01
N PRO A 236 -5.68 5.88 5.09
CA PRO A 236 -6.43 6.05 6.33
C PRO A 236 -6.42 4.80 7.23
N TYR A 237 -5.59 3.80 6.92
CA TYR A 237 -5.61 2.48 7.53
C TYR A 237 -4.49 2.29 8.54
N GLU A 238 -4.79 1.63 9.67
CA GLU A 238 -3.79 1.22 10.66
C GLU A 238 -2.92 0.06 10.13
N LEU A 239 -1.73 -0.12 10.69
CA LEU A 239 -0.75 -1.11 10.21
C LEU A 239 -1.29 -2.55 10.28
N ILE A 240 -2.07 -2.87 11.33
CA ILE A 240 -2.75 -4.17 11.46
C ILE A 240 -3.70 -4.42 10.29
N GLU A 241 -4.50 -3.43 9.89
CA GLU A 241 -5.43 -3.57 8.76
C GLU A 241 -4.69 -3.74 7.44
N MET A 242 -3.60 -2.99 7.24
CA MET A 242 -2.78 -3.14 6.05
C MET A 242 -2.14 -4.52 5.98
N CYS A 243 -1.67 -5.04 7.11
CA CYS A 243 -1.10 -6.38 7.22
C CYS A 243 -2.12 -7.45 6.80
N ILE A 244 -3.39 -7.32 7.21
CA ILE A 244 -4.46 -8.24 6.87
C ILE A 244 -4.85 -8.10 5.39
N HIS A 245 -5.15 -6.88 4.94
CA HIS A 245 -5.61 -6.60 3.58
C HIS A 245 -4.59 -7.03 2.51
N TRP A 246 -3.30 -6.79 2.75
CA TRP A 246 -2.24 -7.19 1.82
C TRP A 246 -1.64 -8.57 2.13
N GLN A 247 -2.30 -9.37 2.97
CA GLN A 247 -1.92 -10.75 3.30
C GLN A 247 -0.48 -10.89 3.82
N SER A 248 0.06 -9.84 4.44
CA SER A 248 1.43 -9.78 4.97
C SER A 248 1.54 -10.39 6.37
N PHE A 249 0.86 -11.50 6.61
CA PHE A 249 0.59 -12.09 7.94
C PHE A 249 1.83 -12.30 8.83
N LEU A 250 2.99 -12.60 8.25
CA LEU A 250 4.24 -12.80 8.99
C LEU A 250 4.71 -11.55 9.74
N LYS A 251 4.26 -10.35 9.34
CA LYS A 251 4.61 -9.07 9.97
C LYS A 251 3.78 -8.76 11.21
N MET A 252 2.69 -9.50 11.44
CA MET A 252 1.76 -9.24 12.54
C MET A 252 2.43 -9.24 13.91
N GLY A 253 3.36 -10.18 14.15
CA GLY A 253 4.11 -10.25 15.40
C GLY A 253 4.95 -8.99 15.65
N SER A 254 5.66 -8.50 14.63
CA SER A 254 6.45 -7.28 14.72
C SER A 254 5.57 -6.05 14.94
N ILE A 255 4.43 -5.96 14.26
CA ILE A 255 3.48 -4.85 14.44
C ILE A 255 2.93 -4.85 15.86
N LEU A 256 2.50 -6.01 16.39
CA LEU A 256 1.89 -6.11 17.72
C LEU A 256 2.86 -5.86 18.90
N LYS A 257 4.17 -5.74 18.65
CA LYS A 257 5.14 -5.26 19.66
C LYS A 257 5.03 -3.75 19.89
N TYR A 258 4.60 -3.00 18.87
CA TYR A 258 4.59 -1.53 18.87
C TYR A 258 3.19 -0.94 18.78
N GLN A 259 2.27 -1.63 18.11
CA GLN A 259 0.84 -1.40 18.14
C GLN A 259 0.19 -2.44 19.03
N ASP A 260 -0.80 -2.03 19.77
CA ASP A 260 -1.29 -2.79 20.90
C ASP A 260 -2.46 -3.73 20.60
N ALA A 261 -3.46 -3.23 19.87
CA ALA A 261 -4.62 -3.96 19.42
C ALA A 261 -5.20 -3.23 18.20
N PRO A 262 -5.93 -3.92 17.32
CA PRO A 262 -6.68 -3.26 16.25
C PRO A 262 -7.71 -2.31 16.86
N ARG A 263 -7.71 -1.06 16.40
CA ARG A 263 -8.79 -0.12 16.71
C ARG A 263 -9.92 -0.36 15.71
N VAL A 264 -11.15 -0.38 16.21
CA VAL A 264 -12.33 -0.54 15.34
C VAL A 264 -12.38 0.66 14.39
N PRO A 265 -12.19 0.47 13.08
CA PRO A 265 -12.20 1.56 12.13
C PRO A 265 -13.61 2.13 12.01
N GLN A 266 -13.73 3.32 11.41
CA GLN A 266 -15.04 3.82 11.01
C GLN A 266 -15.70 2.84 10.04
N ARG A 267 -17.02 2.67 10.14
CA ARG A 267 -17.81 1.74 9.32
C ARG A 267 -17.46 1.82 7.83
N ASN A 268 -17.36 3.02 7.28
CA ASN A 268 -17.07 3.24 5.86
C ASN A 268 -15.72 2.66 5.43
N ILE A 269 -14.72 2.68 6.33
CA ILE A 269 -13.39 2.11 6.10
C ILE A 269 -13.46 0.58 6.02
N VAL A 270 -14.09 -0.05 7.01
CA VAL A 270 -14.29 -1.52 7.06
C VAL A 270 -15.01 -1.98 5.79
N TRP A 271 -16.12 -1.33 5.45
CA TRP A 271 -16.87 -1.66 4.25
C TRP A 271 -16.02 -1.49 2.99
N SER A 272 -15.32 -0.37 2.81
CA SER A 272 -14.48 -0.15 1.62
C SER A 272 -13.36 -1.20 1.44
N MET A 273 -12.71 -1.62 2.51
CA MET A 273 -11.58 -2.56 2.44
C MET A 273 -12.03 -3.97 2.10
N TYR A 274 -13.07 -4.42 2.81
CA TYR A 274 -13.49 -5.81 2.72
C TYR A 274 -14.43 -6.02 1.53
N THR A 275 -15.38 -5.11 1.22
CA THR A 275 -16.28 -5.34 0.07
C THR A 275 -15.60 -5.24 -1.28
N CYS A 276 -14.65 -4.31 -1.48
CA CYS A 276 -13.93 -4.22 -2.75
C CYS A 276 -13.13 -5.50 -3.06
N SER A 277 -12.70 -6.22 -2.03
CA SER A 277 -12.01 -7.50 -2.20
C SER A 277 -12.98 -8.64 -2.52
N PHE A 278 -14.21 -8.58 -2.00
CA PHE A 278 -15.25 -9.59 -2.18
C PHE A 278 -16.15 -9.39 -3.42
N ASP A 279 -16.08 -8.24 -4.11
CA ASP A 279 -16.93 -7.91 -5.28
C ASP A 279 -16.75 -8.84 -6.49
N ARG A 280 -15.82 -9.81 -6.45
CA ARG A 280 -15.74 -10.90 -7.44
C ARG A 280 -16.86 -11.94 -7.28
N GLU A 281 -17.50 -12.02 -6.12
CA GLU A 281 -18.50 -13.05 -5.79
C GLU A 281 -19.76 -12.47 -5.13
N GLY A 282 -20.40 -11.46 -5.75
CA GLY A 282 -21.83 -11.08 -5.61
C GLY A 282 -22.50 -11.15 -4.20
N PRO A 283 -22.92 -12.33 -3.70
CA PRO A 283 -23.66 -12.51 -2.44
C PRO A 283 -23.05 -11.98 -1.13
N ILE A 284 -21.74 -11.70 -1.05
CA ILE A 284 -21.08 -11.38 0.23
C ILE A 284 -21.53 -10.04 0.85
N ARG A 285 -21.93 -9.07 0.03
CA ARG A 285 -22.38 -7.75 0.54
C ARG A 285 -23.63 -7.84 1.40
N ASN A 286 -24.61 -8.65 0.98
CA ASN A 286 -25.87 -8.85 1.70
C ASN A 286 -25.65 -9.68 2.97
N LEU A 287 -24.77 -10.69 2.89
CA LEU A 287 -24.33 -11.48 4.05
C LEU A 287 -23.74 -10.58 5.15
N LEU A 288 -22.79 -9.71 4.79
CA LEU A 288 -22.15 -8.79 5.74
C LEU A 288 -23.15 -7.80 6.34
N ALA A 289 -24.11 -7.31 5.56
CA ALA A 289 -25.13 -6.39 6.04
C ALA A 289 -26.07 -7.05 7.07
N GLU A 290 -26.40 -8.33 6.90
CA GLU A 290 -27.20 -9.10 7.86
C GLU A 290 -26.42 -9.45 9.12
N ALA A 291 -25.14 -9.82 9.00
CA ALA A 291 -24.26 -10.06 10.14
C ALA A 291 -24.08 -8.79 11.00
N GLU A 292 -23.93 -7.62 10.37
CA GLU A 292 -23.80 -6.33 11.05
C GLU A 292 -25.02 -5.99 11.92
N LYS A 293 -26.24 -6.36 11.49
CA LYS A 293 -27.47 -6.14 12.27
C LYS A 293 -27.56 -7.01 13.54
N ARG A 294 -26.85 -8.13 13.58
CA ARG A 294 -26.96 -9.16 14.63
C ARG A 294 -25.87 -9.07 15.68
N MET A 295 -24.88 -8.20 15.48
CA MET A 295 -23.67 -8.12 16.30
C MET A 295 -23.34 -6.68 16.66
N SER A 296 -22.57 -6.48 17.73
CA SER A 296 -22.00 -5.16 17.99
C SER A 296 -20.98 -4.79 16.91
N PRO A 297 -20.75 -3.49 16.62
CA PRO A 297 -19.81 -3.07 15.58
C PRO A 297 -18.40 -3.67 15.76
N ARG A 298 -17.93 -3.79 17.00
CA ARG A 298 -16.64 -4.39 17.35
C ARG A 298 -16.59 -5.88 17.05
N ARG A 299 -17.63 -6.64 17.42
CA ARG A 299 -17.73 -8.08 17.11
C ARG A 299 -17.82 -8.29 15.61
N PHE A 300 -18.70 -7.56 14.93
CA PHE A 300 -18.85 -7.64 13.49
C PHE A 300 -17.51 -7.42 12.76
N TYR A 301 -16.75 -6.40 13.14
CA TYR A 301 -15.44 -6.11 12.55
C TYR A 301 -14.44 -7.28 12.70
N PHE A 302 -14.34 -7.90 13.87
CA PHE A 302 -13.46 -9.07 14.05
C PHE A 302 -13.95 -10.30 13.28
N LEU A 303 -15.26 -10.49 13.16
CA LEU A 303 -15.82 -11.55 12.33
C LEU A 303 -15.46 -11.33 10.85
N VAL A 304 -15.57 -10.10 10.34
CA VAL A 304 -15.20 -9.75 8.96
C VAL A 304 -13.74 -10.05 8.69
N GLN A 305 -12.82 -9.75 9.62
CA GLN A 305 -11.41 -10.09 9.47
C GLN A 305 -11.18 -11.59 9.35
N ILE A 306 -11.84 -12.40 10.17
CA ILE A 306 -11.74 -13.87 10.10
C ILE A 306 -12.23 -14.37 8.74
N ILE A 307 -13.40 -13.90 8.31
CA ILE A 307 -14.01 -14.26 7.02
C ILE A 307 -13.06 -13.89 5.88
N TYR A 308 -12.56 -12.66 5.89
CA TYR A 308 -11.63 -12.17 4.87
C TYR A 308 -10.37 -13.03 4.78
N ILE A 309 -9.72 -13.29 5.91
CA ILE A 309 -8.51 -14.10 5.95
C ILE A 309 -8.79 -15.54 5.45
N PHE A 310 -9.94 -16.09 5.82
CA PHE A 310 -10.35 -17.44 5.42
C PHE A 310 -10.59 -17.55 3.91
N PHE A 311 -11.36 -16.62 3.32
CA PHE A 311 -11.71 -16.69 1.90
C PHE A 311 -10.57 -16.30 0.98
N GLU A 312 -9.66 -15.43 1.42
CA GLU A 312 -8.48 -15.08 0.64
C GLU A 312 -7.47 -16.23 0.59
N ARG A 313 -6.88 -16.60 1.74
CA ARG A 313 -5.82 -17.63 1.84
C ARG A 313 -5.69 -18.21 3.26
N PRO A 314 -6.33 -19.35 3.59
CA PRO A 314 -6.28 -19.96 4.92
C PRO A 314 -4.97 -20.75 5.13
N THR A 315 -3.84 -20.03 5.14
CA THR A 315 -2.48 -20.58 5.32
C THR A 315 -2.08 -20.71 6.80
N ALA A 316 -0.99 -21.42 7.09
CA ALA A 316 -0.44 -21.48 8.44
C ALA A 316 -0.06 -20.09 9.00
N SER A 317 0.51 -19.22 8.15
CA SER A 317 0.78 -17.82 8.52
C SER A 317 -0.48 -17.01 8.81
N ALA A 318 -1.57 -17.28 8.07
CA ALA A 318 -2.87 -16.65 8.31
C ALA A 318 -3.47 -17.08 9.65
N ALA A 319 -3.43 -18.38 9.96
CA ALA A 319 -3.84 -18.91 11.26
C ALA A 319 -3.01 -18.31 12.41
N GLU A 320 -1.68 -18.20 12.22
CA GLU A 320 -0.80 -17.56 13.20
C GLU A 320 -1.13 -16.07 13.39
N CYS A 321 -1.43 -15.34 12.32
CA CYS A 321 -1.89 -13.96 12.39
C CYS A 321 -3.18 -13.83 13.20
N ILE A 322 -4.18 -14.69 12.95
CA ILE A 322 -5.41 -14.74 13.75
C ILE A 322 -5.08 -15.05 15.21
N ARG A 323 -4.23 -16.03 15.49
CA ARG A 323 -3.83 -16.37 16.86
C ARG A 323 -3.23 -15.17 17.59
N LEU A 324 -2.28 -14.47 16.96
CA LEU A 324 -1.62 -13.29 17.53
C LEU A 324 -2.59 -12.13 17.76
N LEU A 325 -3.40 -11.82 16.74
CA LEU A 325 -4.43 -10.80 16.79
C LEU A 325 -5.43 -11.08 17.92
N TRP A 326 -5.94 -12.30 17.98
CA TRP A 326 -6.88 -12.68 19.01
C TRP A 326 -6.25 -12.61 20.39
N ARG A 327 -4.97 -12.95 20.57
CA ARG A 327 -4.28 -12.76 21.87
C ARG A 327 -4.16 -11.30 22.28
N SER A 328 -4.18 -10.34 21.36
CA SER A 328 -4.13 -8.90 21.70
C SER A 328 -5.46 -8.28 22.09
N LEU A 329 -6.57 -9.01 21.94
CA LEU A 329 -7.91 -8.52 22.23
C LEU A 329 -8.39 -8.94 23.63
N PRO A 330 -9.09 -8.10 24.41
CA PRO A 330 -9.73 -8.58 25.65
C PRO A 330 -11.02 -9.39 25.37
N ASP A 331 -11.52 -9.33 24.13
CA ASP A 331 -12.80 -9.91 23.70
C ASP A 331 -12.87 -11.44 23.87
N ALA A 332 -14.06 -11.93 24.24
CA ALA A 332 -14.36 -13.36 24.31
C ALA A 332 -14.20 -14.02 22.93
N PHE A 333 -13.82 -15.30 22.88
CA PHE A 333 -13.76 -16.02 21.61
C PHE A 333 -15.16 -16.13 20.98
N PHE A 334 -15.23 -16.17 19.64
CA PHE A 334 -16.47 -16.54 18.95
C PHE A 334 -16.86 -17.98 19.26
N SER A 335 -18.15 -18.20 19.59
CA SER A 335 -18.73 -19.55 19.61
C SER A 335 -19.16 -19.96 18.21
N PHE A 336 -19.39 -21.27 18.00
CA PHE A 336 -19.93 -21.77 16.73
C PHE A 336 -21.31 -21.17 16.47
N GLU A 337 -22.19 -21.18 17.46
CA GLU A 337 -23.55 -20.63 17.37
C GLU A 337 -23.54 -19.15 16.99
N GLU A 338 -22.62 -18.36 17.54
CA GLU A 338 -22.49 -16.94 17.22
C GLU A 338 -22.11 -16.71 15.75
N ILE A 339 -21.15 -17.48 15.21
CA ILE A 339 -20.77 -17.41 13.78
C ILE A 339 -21.90 -17.92 12.89
N GLU A 340 -22.54 -19.03 13.27
CA GLU A 340 -23.65 -19.61 12.51
C GLU A 340 -24.83 -18.64 12.41
N ILE A 341 -25.25 -18.04 13.52
CA ILE A 341 -26.34 -17.05 13.52
C ILE A 341 -26.02 -15.86 12.62
N ALA A 342 -24.76 -15.41 12.58
CA ALA A 342 -24.35 -14.29 11.73
C ALA A 342 -24.33 -14.67 10.24
N LEU A 343 -23.88 -15.88 9.89
CA LEU A 343 -23.54 -16.23 8.51
C LEU A 343 -24.55 -17.13 7.79
N LYS A 344 -25.48 -17.77 8.52
CA LYS A 344 -26.50 -18.67 7.94
C LYS A 344 -27.39 -18.06 6.86
N ALA A 345 -27.45 -16.73 6.77
CA ALA A 345 -28.25 -16.03 5.76
C ALA A 345 -27.64 -16.07 4.35
N GLY A 346 -26.34 -16.37 4.21
CA GLY A 346 -25.67 -16.34 2.91
C GLY A 346 -24.56 -17.37 2.69
N LEU A 347 -24.19 -18.16 3.70
CA LEU A 347 -23.24 -19.27 3.55
C LEU A 347 -23.88 -20.62 3.89
N SER A 348 -23.39 -21.69 3.27
CA SER A 348 -23.79 -23.06 3.59
C SER A 348 -23.30 -23.47 4.98
N SER A 349 -24.01 -24.40 5.64
CA SER A 349 -23.59 -24.92 6.95
C SER A 349 -22.19 -25.55 6.91
N GLU A 350 -21.80 -26.18 5.80
CA GLU A 350 -20.45 -26.73 5.60
C GLU A 350 -19.40 -25.63 5.60
N THR A 351 -19.61 -24.55 4.82
CA THR A 351 -18.70 -23.40 4.79
C THR A 351 -18.59 -22.71 6.14
N ILE A 352 -19.71 -22.56 6.87
CA ILE A 352 -19.72 -21.98 8.21
C ILE A 352 -18.89 -22.85 9.17
N GLN A 353 -19.04 -24.18 9.08
CA GLN A 353 -18.25 -25.11 9.87
C GLN A 353 -16.76 -25.03 9.55
N ASP A 354 -16.39 -24.85 8.28
CA ASP A 354 -14.99 -24.69 7.89
C ASP A 354 -14.37 -23.38 8.38
N VAL A 355 -15.11 -22.26 8.28
CA VAL A 355 -14.70 -20.97 8.84
C VAL A 355 -14.46 -21.11 10.34
N TYR A 356 -15.40 -21.73 11.07
CA TYR A 356 -15.27 -21.95 12.51
C TYR A 356 -14.11 -22.89 12.84
N ASN A 357 -13.92 -23.98 12.09
CA ASN A 357 -12.83 -24.92 12.29
C ASN A 357 -11.47 -24.25 12.09
N PHE A 358 -11.34 -23.40 11.07
CA PHE A 358 -10.12 -22.63 10.82
C PHE A 358 -9.83 -21.67 11.98
N TYR A 359 -10.82 -20.88 12.38
CA TYR A 359 -10.70 -19.94 13.49
C TYR A 359 -10.38 -20.63 14.83
N SER A 360 -11.15 -21.64 15.23
CA SER A 360 -10.99 -22.36 16.50
C SER A 360 -9.64 -23.06 16.60
N ARG A 361 -9.14 -23.66 15.50
CA ARG A 361 -7.79 -24.22 15.43
C ARG A 361 -6.72 -23.14 15.59
N ALA A 362 -6.89 -21.99 14.95
CA ALA A 362 -5.94 -20.88 15.05
C ALA A 362 -5.85 -20.34 16.49
N VAL A 363 -6.97 -20.10 17.16
CA VAL A 363 -6.97 -19.57 18.53
C VAL A 363 -6.72 -20.63 19.60
N GLY A 364 -6.80 -21.92 19.25
CA GLY A 364 -6.60 -23.05 20.16
C GLY A 364 -7.74 -23.21 21.17
N ALA A 365 -8.95 -22.79 20.81
CA ALA A 365 -10.10 -22.75 21.69
C ALA A 365 -11.36 -23.26 20.98
N TYR A 366 -12.03 -24.23 21.61
CA TYR A 366 -13.30 -24.79 21.15
C TYR A 366 -14.35 -24.50 22.22
N HIS A 367 -15.24 -23.55 21.93
CA HIS A 367 -16.31 -23.18 22.85
C HIS A 367 -17.65 -23.27 22.14
N ALA A 368 -18.58 -24.01 22.74
CA ALA A 368 -19.97 -24.08 22.30
C ALA A 368 -20.73 -22.78 22.64
N LEU A 369 -20.36 -22.12 23.74
CA LEU A 369 -20.94 -20.86 24.22
C LEU A 369 -19.86 -19.79 24.40
N VAL A 370 -20.25 -18.52 24.42
CA VAL A 370 -19.32 -17.39 24.60
C VAL A 370 -18.89 -17.31 26.07
N GLU A 371 -17.59 -17.44 26.34
CA GLU A 371 -17.02 -17.39 27.69
C GLU A 371 -15.98 -16.27 27.86
N PRO A 372 -15.89 -15.63 29.06
CA PRO A 372 -14.86 -14.63 29.35
C PRO A 372 -13.45 -15.21 29.27
N ARG A 373 -12.48 -14.39 28.86
CA ARG A 373 -11.09 -14.85 28.68
C ARG A 373 -10.31 -14.90 29.99
N SER A 374 -9.52 -15.95 30.15
CA SER A 374 -8.46 -15.98 31.17
C SER A 374 -7.31 -15.04 30.80
N LEU A 375 -6.67 -14.41 31.79
CA LEU A 375 -5.47 -13.59 31.61
C LEU A 375 -4.34 -14.34 30.88
N LYS A 376 -4.25 -15.66 31.07
CA LYS A 376 -3.26 -16.52 30.38
C LYS A 376 -3.42 -16.55 28.86
N ASN A 377 -4.60 -16.17 28.36
CA ASN A 377 -4.93 -16.15 26.93
C ASN A 377 -4.62 -14.80 26.28
N LEU A 378 -4.25 -13.78 27.06
CA LEU A 378 -3.95 -12.43 26.59
C LEU A 378 -2.44 -12.23 26.37
N CYS A 379 -2.05 -11.40 25.40
CA CYS A 379 -0.67 -10.99 25.25
C CYS A 379 -0.27 -9.94 26.31
N ARG A 380 1.02 -9.84 26.61
CA ARG A 380 1.55 -8.93 27.66
C ARG A 380 1.15 -7.46 27.44
N PRO A 381 1.23 -6.90 26.21
CA PRO A 381 0.77 -5.53 25.96
C PRO A 381 -0.71 -5.31 26.29
N ALA A 382 -1.58 -6.27 25.98
CA ALA A 382 -3.01 -6.18 26.28
C ALA A 382 -3.27 -6.15 27.80
N VAL A 383 -2.60 -7.00 28.56
CA VAL A 383 -2.72 -7.03 30.03
C VAL A 383 -2.19 -5.75 30.65
N ARG A 384 -1.03 -5.24 30.18
CA ARG A 384 -0.47 -3.96 30.65
C ARG A 384 -1.42 -2.79 30.38
N ARG A 385 -2.11 -2.75 29.24
CA ARG A 385 -3.14 -1.73 28.99
C ARG A 385 -4.32 -1.86 29.95
N MET A 386 -4.86 -3.07 30.11
CA MET A 386 -5.99 -3.27 31.03
C MET A 386 -5.66 -2.78 32.44
N LEU A 387 -4.42 -3.00 32.90
CA LEU A 387 -3.93 -2.49 34.17
C LEU A 387 -3.79 -0.96 34.16
N TRP A 388 -3.21 -0.38 33.10
CA TRP A 388 -3.14 1.07 32.92
C TRP A 388 -4.53 1.74 32.96
N ASP A 389 -5.50 1.22 32.21
CA ASP A 389 -6.88 1.73 32.14
C ASP A 389 -7.59 1.63 33.48
N SER A 390 -7.18 0.68 34.32
CA SER A 390 -7.66 0.50 35.70
C SER A 390 -6.92 1.39 36.72
N GLY A 391 -6.03 2.29 36.27
CA GLY A 391 -5.24 3.18 37.12
C GLY A 391 -3.96 2.54 37.70
N CYS A 392 -3.63 1.30 37.31
CA CYS A 392 -2.46 0.58 37.78
C CYS A 392 -1.30 0.71 36.79
N TRP A 393 -0.42 1.69 37.01
CA TRP A 393 0.77 1.87 36.19
C TRP A 393 1.80 0.76 36.41
N ILE A 394 2.37 0.23 35.33
CA ILE A 394 3.51 -0.70 35.39
C ILE A 394 4.67 -0.11 34.58
N PRO A 395 5.85 0.12 35.19
CA PRO A 395 7.07 0.48 34.46
C PRO A 395 7.50 -0.63 33.49
N ASP A 396 8.32 -0.29 32.51
CA ASP A 396 8.84 -1.28 31.55
C ASP A 396 9.78 -2.29 32.23
N VAL A 397 10.47 -1.89 33.30
CA VAL A 397 11.24 -2.77 34.20
C VAL A 397 10.43 -3.06 35.47
N ILE A 398 9.96 -4.30 35.63
CA ILE A 398 9.04 -4.70 36.72
C ILE A 398 9.80 -5.13 37.99
N LYS A 399 11.13 -5.30 37.93
CA LYS A 399 11.96 -5.82 39.03
C LYS A 399 11.83 -5.09 40.37
N LEU A 400 11.26 -3.88 40.39
CA LEU A 400 11.13 -3.03 41.57
C LEU A 400 9.68 -2.83 42.05
N THR A 401 8.68 -3.43 41.42
CA THR A 401 7.25 -3.15 41.72
C THR A 401 6.61 -4.09 42.76
N GLY A 402 7.34 -5.10 43.25
CA GLY A 402 6.83 -6.05 44.26
C GLY A 402 5.75 -7.01 43.76
N VAL A 403 5.56 -7.13 42.45
CA VAL A 403 4.64 -8.06 41.80
C VAL A 403 5.12 -9.51 42.03
N PRO A 404 4.23 -10.50 42.27
CA PRO A 404 4.65 -11.89 42.42
C PRO A 404 5.50 -12.37 41.25
N ARG A 405 6.58 -13.12 41.51
CA ARG A 405 7.56 -13.55 40.48
C ARG A 405 6.95 -14.16 39.22
N GLY A 406 5.85 -14.91 39.35
CA GLY A 406 5.15 -15.52 38.20
C GLY A 406 4.41 -14.50 37.32
N LEU A 407 3.95 -13.38 37.88
CA LEU A 407 3.38 -12.25 37.15
C LEU A 407 4.47 -11.31 36.63
N GLU A 408 5.57 -11.17 37.37
CA GLU A 408 6.74 -10.40 36.96
C GLU A 408 7.33 -10.94 35.66
N SER A 409 7.60 -12.25 35.57
CA SER A 409 8.07 -12.92 34.34
C SER A 409 7.07 -12.85 33.18
N PHE A 410 5.78 -12.71 33.50
CA PHE A 410 4.74 -12.60 32.47
C PHE A 410 4.59 -11.18 31.94
N LEU A 411 4.79 -10.15 32.77
CA LEU A 411 4.52 -8.75 32.42
C LEU A 411 5.76 -7.97 31.96
N ASN A 412 6.97 -8.49 32.20
CA ASN A 412 8.21 -7.84 31.81
C ASN A 412 8.28 -7.74 30.28
N LEU A 413 8.63 -6.55 29.76
CA LEU A 413 8.78 -6.31 28.32
C LEU A 413 10.22 -6.53 27.85
N GLU A 414 11.19 -6.53 28.78
CA GLU A 414 12.57 -6.93 28.54
C GLU A 414 12.70 -8.44 28.78
N ASP A 415 12.47 -9.23 27.73
CA ASP A 415 13.01 -10.59 27.53
C ASP A 415 13.11 -10.88 26.02
#